data_AF-A0A530CDE0-F1
#
_entry.id   AF-A0A530CDE0-F1
#
_cell.length_a   1.000
_cell.length_b   1.000
_cell.length_c   1.000
_cell.angle_alpha   90.00
_cell.angle_beta   90.00
_cell.angle_gamma   90.00
#
_symmetry.space_group_name_H-M   'P 1'
#
loop_
_entity.id
_entity.type
_entity.pdbx_description
1 polymer ?
#
loop_
_entity_poly.entity_id
_entity_poly.type
_entity_poly.pdbx_seq_one_letter_code
_entity_poly.pdbx_strand_id
1 'polypeptide(L)'
;EEGGWIERRQDATDRRVRMIFPTEKASAAYADVKSLAGEVYEESLTGVSPEDRRILIRVLDTIVQNLTDGEASSLEKIKSREGAAA
;
A
#
# COMPACT_ATOMS: atom_id res chain seq x y z
N GLU A 1 -1.78 -3.38 -19.28
CA GLU A 1 -1.14 -2.95 -20.54
C GLU A 1 -2.06 -2.07 -21.37
N GLU A 2 -3.36 -2.38 -21.48
CA GLU A 2 -4.32 -1.64 -22.32
C GLU A 2 -4.41 -0.12 -22.05
N GLY A 3 -4.20 0.33 -20.80
CA GLY A 3 -4.09 1.76 -20.48
C GLY A 3 -2.72 2.42 -20.70
N GLY A 4 -1.71 1.65 -21.12
CA GLY A 4 -0.33 2.09 -21.36
C GLY A 4 0.47 2.44 -20.10
N TRP A 5 0.01 2.04 -18.92
CA TRP A 5 0.63 2.37 -17.62
C TRP A 5 1.69 1.37 -17.15
N ILE A 6 1.62 0.14 -17.64
CA ILE A 6 2.52 -0.94 -17.24
C ILE A 6 2.98 -1.72 -18.46
N GLU A 7 4.16 -2.30 -18.36
CA GLU A 7 4.72 -3.28 -19.30
C GLU A 7 5.11 -4.56 -18.53
N ARG A 8 4.88 -5.73 -19.15
CA ARG A 8 5.31 -7.01 -18.57
C ARG A 8 6.51 -7.57 -19.32
N ARG A 9 7.64 -7.70 -18.62
CA ARG A 9 8.88 -8.30 -19.17
C ARG A 9 9.09 -9.70 -18.60
N GLN A 10 9.70 -10.60 -19.37
CA GLN A 10 10.08 -11.91 -18.83
C GLN A 10 11.19 -11.74 -17.80
N ASP A 11 11.10 -12.52 -16.73
CA ASP A 11 12.22 -12.63 -15.81
C ASP A 11 13.43 -13.28 -16.50
N ALA A 12 14.62 -12.78 -16.18
CA ALA A 12 15.86 -13.22 -16.81
C ALA A 12 16.25 -14.65 -16.39
N THR A 13 15.79 -15.10 -15.23
CA THR A 13 16.16 -16.37 -14.61
C THR A 13 15.03 -17.41 -14.69
N ASP A 14 13.76 -16.98 -14.65
CA ASP A 14 12.61 -17.85 -14.83
C ASP A 14 11.61 -17.30 -15.85
N ARG A 15 11.61 -17.87 -17.05
CA ARG A 15 10.73 -17.45 -18.17
C ARG A 15 9.23 -17.62 -17.89
N ARG A 16 8.86 -18.34 -16.83
CA ARG A 16 7.47 -18.48 -16.35
C ARG A 16 7.00 -17.27 -15.55
N VAL A 17 7.94 -16.46 -15.05
CA VAL A 17 7.66 -15.24 -14.30
C VAL A 17 7.61 -14.04 -15.25
N ARG A 18 6.63 -13.16 -15.02
CA ARG A 18 6.50 -11.87 -15.72
C ARG A 18 6.62 -10.74 -14.70
N MET A 19 7.69 -9.97 -14.81
CA MET A 19 7.90 -8.78 -13.99
C MET A 19 7.10 -7.61 -14.55
N ILE A 20 6.49 -6.83 -13.65
CA ILE A 20 5.70 -5.63 -13.99
C ILE A 20 6.57 -4.40 -13.81
N PHE A 21 6.70 -3.59 -14.86
CA PHE A 21 7.39 -2.30 -14.81
C PHE A 21 6.42 -1.17 -15.13
N PRO A 22 6.53 -0.02 -14.46
CA PRO A 22 5.82 1.18 -14.87
C PRO A 22 6.39 1.70 -16.20
N THR A 23 5.52 2.14 -17.09
CA THR A 23 5.96 2.85 -18.31
C THR A 23 6.37 4.28 -17.97
N GLU A 24 6.98 4.98 -18.94
CA GLU A 24 7.27 6.42 -18.79
C GLU A 24 6.00 7.23 -18.50
N LYS A 25 4.88 6.88 -19.15
CA LYS A 25 3.57 7.48 -18.89
C LYS A 25 3.16 7.34 -17.42
N ALA A 26 3.33 6.17 -16.83
CA ALA A 26 3.02 5.94 -15.41
C ALA A 26 3.97 6.65 -14.48
N SER A 27 5.27 6.64 -14.78
CA SER A 27 6.27 7.34 -13.96
C SER A 27 6.03 8.85 -13.93
N ALA A 28 5.67 9.45 -15.07
CA ALA A 28 5.31 10.87 -15.15
C ALA A 28 4.07 11.19 -14.30
N ALA A 29 2.96 10.47 -14.50
CA ALA A 29 1.75 10.69 -13.73
C ALA A 29 1.94 10.42 -12.22
N TYR A 30 2.76 9.44 -11.86
CA TYR A 30 3.10 9.17 -10.47
C TYR A 30 3.83 10.34 -9.81
N ALA A 31 4.73 11.01 -10.54
CA ALA A 31 5.42 12.19 -10.02
C ALA A 31 4.43 13.32 -9.66
N ASP A 32 3.46 13.58 -10.55
CA ASP A 32 2.43 14.61 -10.33
C ASP A 32 1.56 14.26 -9.13
N VAL A 33 1.06 13.01 -9.06
CA VAL A 33 0.23 12.53 -7.95
C VAL A 33 1.00 12.57 -6.63
N LYS A 34 2.28 12.19 -6.64
CA LYS A 34 3.13 12.21 -5.45
C LYS A 34 3.37 13.63 -4.94
N SER A 35 3.55 14.59 -5.85
CA SER A 35 3.70 16.02 -5.48
C SER A 35 2.43 16.52 -4.80
N LEU A 36 1.26 16.30 -5.42
CA LEU A 36 -0.03 16.72 -4.86
C LEU A 36 -0.30 16.07 -3.50
N ALA A 37 -0.03 14.77 -3.36
CA ALA A 37 -0.16 14.09 -2.08
C ALA A 37 0.78 14.69 -1.01
N GLY A 38 2.01 15.05 -1.40
CA GLY A 38 2.98 15.71 -0.54
C GLY A 38 2.47 17.05 -0.01
N GLU A 39 1.86 17.87 -0.86
CA GLU A 39 1.25 19.15 -0.47
C GLU A 39 0.15 18.96 0.57
N VAL A 40 -0.76 18.01 0.34
CA VAL A 40 -1.83 17.67 1.28
C VAL A 40 -1.28 17.17 2.62
N TYR A 41 -0.22 16.35 2.61
CA TYR A 41 0.42 15.88 3.83
C TYR A 41 1.09 17.02 4.61
N GLU A 42 1.77 17.95 3.94
CA GLU A 42 2.37 19.08 4.64
C GLU A 42 1.32 20.00 5.23
N GLU A 43 0.25 20.29 4.50
CA GLU A 43 -0.87 21.07 5.01
C GLU A 43 -1.50 20.41 6.24
N SER A 44 -1.88 19.14 6.12
CA SER A 44 -2.56 18.40 7.21
C SER A 44 -1.71 18.23 8.48
N LEU A 45 -0.38 18.23 8.35
CA LEU A 45 0.54 18.10 9.47
C LEU A 45 1.07 19.46 9.98
N THR A 46 0.50 20.58 9.53
CA THR A 46 0.88 21.91 9.99
C THR A 46 0.75 22.01 11.52
N GLY A 47 1.81 22.47 12.19
CA GLY A 47 1.85 22.60 13.64
C GLY A 47 2.18 21.31 14.42
N VAL A 48 2.28 20.15 13.74
CA VAL A 48 2.74 18.90 14.36
C VAL A 48 4.27 18.86 14.39
N SER A 49 4.84 18.60 15.57
CA SER A 49 6.30 18.55 15.72
C SER A 49 6.92 17.40 14.91
N PRO A 50 8.19 17.50 14.48
CA PRO A 50 8.86 16.41 13.78
C PRO A 50 8.95 15.12 14.60
N GLU A 51 8.96 15.21 15.94
CA GLU A 51 8.95 14.05 16.83
C GLU A 51 7.59 13.37 16.85
N ASP A 52 6.51 14.14 17.00
CA ASP A 52 5.15 13.60 16.97
C ASP A 52 4.81 12.98 15.61
N ARG A 53 5.29 13.56 14.51
CA ARG A 53 5.16 12.96 13.16
C ARG A 53 5.81 11.57 13.12
N ARG A 54 7.00 11.39 13.70
CA ARG A 54 7.68 10.09 13.78
C ARG A 54 6.90 9.09 14.63
N ILE A 55 6.35 9.54 15.76
CA ILE A 55 5.52 8.71 16.64
C ILE A 55 4.24 8.27 15.90
N LEU A 56 3.56 9.18 15.22
CA LEU A 56 2.36 8.89 14.43
C LEU A 56 2.63 7.80 13.40
N ILE A 57 3.70 7.91 12.61
CA ILE A 57 4.06 6.89 11.61
C ILE A 57 4.28 5.54 12.28
N ARG A 58 5.00 5.48 13.40
CA ARG A 58 5.24 4.23 14.15
C ARG A 58 3.94 3.59 14.64
N VAL A 59 3.00 4.40 15.13
CA VAL A 59 1.70 3.91 15.61
C VAL A 59 0.85 3.38 14.44
N LEU A 60 0.80 4.10 13.32
CA LEU A 60 0.11 3.64 12.12
C LEU A 60 0.69 2.33 11.59
N ASP A 61 2.02 2.19 11.56
CA ASP A 61 2.70 0.96 11.14
C ASP A 61 2.32 -0.22 12.05
N THR A 62 2.25 0.01 13.37
CA THR A 62 1.77 -1.01 14.33
C THR A 62 0.33 -1.43 14.05
N ILE A 63 -0.54 -0.48 13.70
CA ILE A 63 -1.93 -0.78 13.32
C ILE A 63 -1.96 -1.61 12.04
N VAL A 64 -1.19 -1.25 11.01
CA VAL A 64 -1.10 -1.99 9.75
C VAL A 64 -0.63 -3.42 10.00
N GLN A 65 0.42 -3.63 10.81
CA GLN A 65 0.90 -4.95 11.18
C GLN A 65 -0.18 -5.78 11.86
N ASN A 66 -0.87 -5.24 12.87
CA ASN A 66 -1.96 -5.92 13.56
C ASN A 66 -3.10 -6.35 12.61
N LEU A 67 -3.41 -5.52 11.61
CA LEU A 67 -4.47 -5.80 10.64
C LEU A 67 -4.03 -6.78 9.54
N THR A 68 -2.75 -6.77 9.17
CA THR A 68 -2.20 -7.62 8.10
C THR A 68 -1.88 -9.02 8.61
N ASP A 69 -1.27 -9.14 9.78
CA ASP A 69 -1.06 -10.42 10.48
C ASP A 69 -2.41 -11.07 10.86
N GLY A 70 -3.43 -10.22 11.00
CA GLY A 70 -4.81 -10.60 11.23
C GLY A 70 -5.53 -11.18 10.01
N GLU A 71 -5.13 -11.00 8.75
CA GLU A 71 -5.96 -11.46 7.61
C GLU A 71 -6.06 -12.99 7.52
N ALA A 72 -4.99 -13.72 7.83
CA ALA A 72 -5.04 -15.18 7.92
C ALA A 72 -5.87 -15.68 9.13
N SER A 73 -5.87 -14.93 10.24
CA SER A 73 -6.55 -15.28 11.49
C SER A 73 -8.00 -14.78 11.59
N SER A 74 -8.33 -13.68 10.92
CA SER A 74 -9.62 -12.99 11.05
C SER A 74 -10.70 -13.64 10.20
N LEU A 75 -10.35 -14.22 9.05
CA LEU A 75 -11.27 -15.02 8.24
C LEU A 75 -11.73 -16.30 8.98
N GLU A 76 -10.87 -16.90 9.81
CA GLU A 76 -11.24 -18.03 10.68
C GLU A 76 -12.13 -17.59 11.85
N LYS A 77 -11.84 -16.44 12.47
CA LYS A 77 -12.64 -15.90 13.59
C LYS A 77 -14.06 -15.48 13.15
N ILE A 78 -14.21 -14.96 11.93
CA ILE A 78 -15.53 -14.58 11.38
C ILE A 78 -16.38 -15.84 11.14
N LYS A 79 -15.82 -16.88 10.51
CA LYS A 79 -16.50 -18.18 10.31
C LYS A 79 -16.88 -18.87 11.63
N SER A 80 -16.01 -18.81 12.63
CA SER A 80 -16.28 -19.40 13.95
C SER A 80 -17.44 -18.71 14.69
N ARG A 81 -17.64 -17.40 14.46
CA ARG A 81 -18.76 -16.66 15.07
C ARG A 81 -20.10 -16.91 14.37
N GLU A 82 -20.09 -17.19 13.07
CA GLU A 82 -21.32 -17.53 12.31
C GLU A 82 -21.78 -18.97 12.57
N GLY A 83 -20.84 -19.92 12.75
CA GLY A 83 -21.19 -21.32 13.06
C GLY A 83 -21.66 -21.58 14.49
N ALA A 84 -21.43 -20.64 15.43
CA ALA A 84 -21.89 -20.75 16.81
C ALA A 84 -23.29 -20.13 17.04
N ALA A 85 -23.89 -19.53 16.01
CA ALA A 85 -25.19 -18.88 16.04
C ALA A 85 -26.27 -19.64 15.24
N ALA A 86 -26.02 -20.88 14.82
CA ALA A 86 -26.94 -21.76 14.11
C ALA A 86 -27.22 -23.04 14.90
#